data_AF-A0A2D4QGL5-F1
#
_entry.id   AF-A0A2D4QGL5-F1
#
_cell.length_a   1.000
_cell.length_b   1.000
_cell.length_c   1.000
_cell.angle_alpha   90.00
_cell.angle_beta   90.00
_cell.angle_gamma   90.00
#
_symmetry.space_group_name_H-M   'P 1'
#
loop_
_entity.id
_entity.type
_entity.pdbx_description
1 polymer ?
#
loop_
_entity_poly.entity_id
_entity_poly.type
_entity_poly.pdbx_seq_one_letter_code
_entity_poly.pdbx_strand_id
1 'polypeptide(L)'
;MTDHTTTPVPDASSSKVGWIVVVALIIVGMFAAGFLLDAGKVYVVSQEQSWTEYESSLSDVDFWLPAGSRGERELAHYGASVSEARMLSSQADVTALVKEAGVAFSEEARGSVSASIDRGTSVEMVRMTGSVTFTGWLPTGQEPAGAVAPSLMGRPMSDFTWQATGTVSTWDVTSSLPYNLPADQRPEGATLSASRTVGIWLSAILTLAIMSFLFGDNVFYKTAEAILVGSSAGYAMAYAFYTGIVDQLMVNLFPDLVRDWTSPGLPWSFTWDWVYLIPAVLGVMLVCRLLPKGGWIARWPLAFIIGATAGFRLTSHLESDFLLQIKQTITTLWVENATGDFLFWPSMGAVVILVGVLLCLVYFFFSMEHKGVVGKAARGGIFVLMITFGAAFGLTVMGRITLLTERFDFLFKDWLHLM
;
A
#
# COMPACT_ATOMS: atom_id res chain seq x y z
N MET A 1 56.47 28.89 11.84
CA MET A 1 55.38 29.24 12.76
C MET A 1 54.48 28.02 12.87
N THR A 2 54.80 27.14 13.81
CA THR A 2 54.05 25.95 14.17
C THR A 2 53.17 26.35 15.35
N ASP A 3 51.89 26.58 15.10
CA ASP A 3 50.90 26.78 16.17
C ASP A 3 49.86 25.67 16.06
N HIS A 4 50.12 24.58 16.79
CA HIS A 4 49.12 23.59 17.13
C HIS A 4 48.35 24.13 18.34
N THR A 5 47.25 24.84 18.09
CA THR A 5 46.28 25.16 19.15
C THR A 5 45.51 23.89 19.50
N THR A 6 46.00 23.17 20.50
CA THR A 6 45.25 22.10 21.18
C THR A 6 44.11 22.74 21.97
N THR A 7 42.89 22.65 21.46
CA THR A 7 41.69 22.81 22.28
C THR A 7 41.71 21.72 23.35
N PRO A 8 41.53 22.03 24.64
CA PRO A 8 41.45 21.00 25.67
C PRO A 8 40.15 20.21 25.43
N VAL A 9 40.28 19.01 24.88
CA VAL A 9 39.20 18.01 24.92
C VAL A 9 39.12 17.57 26.38
N PRO A 10 37.97 17.72 27.06
CA PRO A 10 37.82 17.23 28.43
C PRO A 10 38.21 15.75 28.49
N ASP A 11 39.00 15.40 29.49
CA ASP A 11 39.54 14.06 29.69
C ASP A 11 38.44 13.00 29.54
N ALA A 12 38.58 12.10 28.56
CA ALA A 12 37.57 11.10 28.21
C ALA A 12 37.31 10.08 29.35
N SER A 13 38.05 10.13 30.45
CA SER A 13 37.87 9.30 31.64
C SER A 13 36.58 9.64 32.41
N SER A 14 36.22 10.92 32.53
CA SER A 14 35.00 11.35 33.24
C SER A 14 33.72 10.97 32.49
N SER A 15 33.76 11.04 31.15
CA SER A 15 32.63 10.62 30.28
C SER A 15 32.33 9.11 30.38
N LYS A 16 33.36 8.27 30.58
CA LYS A 16 33.21 6.81 30.72
C LYS A 16 32.54 6.42 32.04
N VAL A 17 32.82 7.14 33.14
CA VAL A 17 32.17 6.90 34.43
C VAL A 17 30.71 7.31 34.39
N GLY A 18 30.39 8.47 33.81
CA GLY A 18 29.00 8.88 33.57
C GLY A 18 28.24 7.87 32.70
N TRP A 19 28.89 7.33 31.67
CA TRP A 19 28.30 6.29 30.81
C TRP A 19 28.02 4.99 31.55
N ILE A 20 28.97 4.48 32.37
CA ILE A 20 28.76 3.25 33.17
C ILE A 20 27.58 3.43 34.15
N VAL A 21 27.45 4.60 34.76
CA VAL A 21 26.35 4.89 35.71
C VAL A 21 25.00 4.95 35.00
N VAL A 22 24.91 5.59 33.83
CA VAL A 22 23.66 5.63 33.05
C VAL A 22 23.25 4.24 32.58
N VAL A 23 24.20 3.44 32.09
CA VAL A 23 23.94 2.05 31.68
C VAL A 23 23.53 1.20 32.88
N ALA A 24 24.20 1.35 34.03
CA ALA A 24 23.82 0.66 35.25
C ALA A 24 22.42 1.05 35.73
N LEU A 25 22.05 2.33 35.68
CA LEU A 25 20.70 2.80 36.03
C LEU A 25 19.63 2.29 35.06
N ILE A 26 19.92 2.26 33.75
CA ILE A 26 19.02 1.66 32.76
C ILE A 26 18.84 0.17 33.04
N ILE A 27 19.93 -0.57 33.25
CA ILE A 27 19.88 -2.02 33.55
C ILE A 27 19.09 -2.26 34.85
N VAL A 28 19.36 -1.51 35.92
CA VAL A 28 18.63 -1.61 37.19
C VAL A 28 17.15 -1.27 37.00
N GLY A 29 16.82 -0.21 36.25
CA GLY A 29 15.46 0.17 35.91
C GLY A 29 14.73 -0.90 35.07
N MET A 30 15.44 -1.54 34.14
CA MET A 30 14.92 -2.64 33.33
C MET A 30 14.68 -3.91 34.17
N PHE A 31 15.61 -4.26 35.06
CA PHE A 31 15.41 -5.36 36.00
C PHE A 31 14.23 -5.10 36.94
N ALA A 32 14.11 -3.87 37.45
CA ALA A 32 12.99 -3.43 38.27
C ALA A 32 11.66 -3.52 37.49
N ALA A 33 11.60 -3.02 36.25
CA ALA A 33 10.39 -3.09 35.42
C ALA A 33 9.97 -4.54 35.14
N GLY A 34 10.91 -5.42 34.76
CA GLY A 34 10.61 -6.81 34.44
C GLY A 34 10.16 -7.66 35.63
N PHE A 35 10.72 -7.42 36.82
CA PHE A 35 10.37 -8.18 38.03
C PHE A 35 9.25 -7.56 38.87
N LEU A 36 9.12 -6.22 38.93
CA LEU A 36 8.15 -5.54 39.79
C LEU A 36 6.83 -5.20 39.08
N LEU A 37 6.85 -4.94 37.76
CA LEU A 37 5.68 -4.45 37.02
C LEU A 37 5.11 -5.47 36.03
N ASP A 38 5.60 -6.72 36.01
CA ASP A 38 5.25 -7.72 34.98
C ASP A 38 5.47 -7.21 33.54
N ALA A 39 6.37 -6.23 33.37
CA ALA A 39 6.47 -5.39 32.18
C ALA A 39 6.96 -6.17 30.95
N GLY A 40 6.33 -5.89 29.80
CA GLY A 40 6.70 -6.36 28.48
C GLY A 40 6.39 -7.83 28.21
N LYS A 41 5.70 -8.54 29.12
CA LYS A 41 5.28 -9.93 28.90
C LYS A 41 4.09 -9.99 27.96
N VAL A 42 4.30 -10.63 26.81
CA VAL A 42 3.24 -10.82 25.80
C VAL A 42 2.67 -12.21 25.90
N TYR A 43 1.38 -12.28 26.23
CA TYR A 43 0.62 -13.53 26.25
C TYR A 43 -0.10 -13.74 24.93
N VAL A 44 -0.14 -15.00 24.50
CA VAL A 44 -0.60 -15.37 23.18
C VAL A 44 -1.46 -16.62 23.27
N VAL A 45 -2.54 -16.63 22.50
CA VAL A 45 -3.46 -17.75 22.40
C VAL A 45 -3.35 -18.32 20.99
N SER A 46 -3.02 -19.60 20.91
CA SER A 46 -3.12 -20.34 19.65
C SER A 46 -4.55 -20.85 19.52
N GLN A 47 -5.22 -20.49 18.44
CA GLN A 47 -6.50 -21.07 18.05
C GLN A 47 -6.29 -21.84 16.76
N GLU A 48 -6.67 -23.11 16.75
CA GLU A 48 -6.65 -23.93 15.55
C GLU A 48 -7.78 -23.42 14.63
N GLN A 49 -7.41 -22.88 13.47
CA GLN A 49 -8.34 -22.56 12.42
C GLN A 49 -8.35 -23.72 11.43
N SER A 50 -9.53 -24.27 11.19
CA SER A 50 -9.72 -25.33 10.21
C SER A 50 -10.47 -24.77 9.01
N TRP A 51 -10.03 -25.19 7.82
CA TRP A 51 -10.65 -24.86 6.56
C TRP A 51 -10.94 -26.15 5.80
N THR A 52 -12.14 -26.27 5.27
CA THR A 52 -12.57 -27.43 4.49
C THR A 52 -12.53 -27.09 3.01
N GLU A 53 -12.00 -28.01 2.21
CA GLU A 53 -12.05 -27.94 0.75
C GLU A 53 -13.44 -28.34 0.24
N TYR A 54 -14.01 -27.48 -0.59
CA TYR A 54 -15.24 -27.72 -1.31
C TYR A 54 -14.93 -27.79 -2.80
N GLU A 55 -15.52 -28.76 -3.48
CA GLU A 55 -15.39 -28.98 -4.91
C GLU A 55 -16.75 -28.78 -5.58
N SER A 56 -16.73 -28.12 -6.73
CA SER A 56 -17.87 -28.05 -7.63
C SER A 56 -17.44 -28.48 -9.02
N SER A 57 -18.23 -29.33 -9.66
CA SER A 57 -18.00 -29.75 -11.03
C SER A 57 -19.14 -29.26 -11.91
N LEU A 58 -18.78 -28.65 -13.04
CA LEU A 58 -19.70 -28.32 -14.12
C LEU A 58 -19.43 -29.32 -15.24
N SER A 59 -20.30 -30.31 -15.41
CA SER A 59 -20.13 -31.40 -16.37
C SER A 59 -20.54 -31.06 -17.80
N ASP A 60 -21.33 -30.01 -17.99
CA ASP A 60 -21.88 -29.57 -19.28
C ASP A 60 -21.40 -28.15 -19.61
N VAL A 61 -20.08 -28.01 -19.76
CA VAL A 61 -19.50 -26.74 -20.24
C VAL A 61 -19.57 -26.76 -21.76
N ASP A 62 -20.40 -25.90 -22.33
CA ASP A 62 -20.47 -25.65 -23.76
C ASP A 62 -20.64 -24.14 -23.95
N PHE A 63 -19.52 -23.44 -24.16
CA PHE A 63 -19.54 -21.98 -24.35
C PHE A 63 -18.70 -21.55 -25.54
N TRP A 64 -19.21 -20.57 -26.28
CA TRP A 64 -18.47 -19.86 -27.30
C TRP A 64 -17.85 -18.60 -26.72
N LEU A 65 -16.52 -18.53 -26.71
CA LEU A 65 -15.74 -17.43 -26.14
C LEU A 65 -14.77 -16.87 -27.18
N PRO A 66 -14.45 -15.57 -27.17
CA PRO A 66 -13.42 -15.02 -28.03
C PRO A 66 -12.05 -15.64 -27.71
N ALA A 67 -11.27 -15.95 -28.75
CA ALA A 67 -9.92 -16.47 -28.62
C ALA A 67 -9.02 -15.50 -27.83
N GLY A 68 -8.25 -16.04 -26.89
CA GLY A 68 -7.38 -15.30 -25.98
C GLY A 68 -8.11 -14.56 -24.85
N SER A 69 -9.43 -14.72 -24.70
CA SER A 69 -10.22 -14.06 -23.66
C SER A 69 -9.94 -14.63 -22.25
N ARG A 70 -10.26 -13.83 -21.22
CA ARG A 70 -10.11 -14.26 -19.81
C ARG A 70 -10.91 -15.54 -19.52
N GLY A 71 -12.14 -15.63 -20.03
CA GLY A 71 -13.00 -16.79 -19.80
C GLY A 71 -12.46 -18.08 -20.43
N GLU A 72 -11.84 -17.99 -21.61
CA GLU A 72 -11.22 -19.17 -22.25
C GLU A 72 -10.07 -19.72 -21.40
N ARG A 73 -9.19 -18.84 -20.92
CA ARG A 73 -8.03 -19.24 -20.10
C ARG A 73 -8.45 -19.82 -18.76
N GLU A 74 -9.49 -19.24 -18.14
CA GLU A 74 -10.07 -19.77 -16.91
C GLU A 74 -10.62 -21.19 -17.14
N LEU A 75 -11.48 -21.38 -18.16
CA LEU A 75 -12.06 -22.70 -18.45
C LEU A 75 -10.99 -23.75 -18.83
N ALA A 76 -9.98 -23.38 -19.62
CA ALA A 76 -8.89 -24.27 -19.99
C ALA A 76 -8.10 -24.77 -18.77
N HIS A 77 -7.84 -23.90 -17.80
CA HIS A 77 -7.12 -24.24 -16.58
C HIS A 77 -7.86 -25.28 -15.74
N TYR A 78 -9.18 -25.11 -15.62
CA TYR A 78 -10.02 -25.99 -14.83
C TYR A 78 -10.45 -27.28 -15.58
N GLY A 79 -9.93 -27.51 -16.79
CA GLY A 79 -10.05 -28.79 -17.51
C GLY A 79 -10.89 -28.79 -18.80
N ALA A 80 -11.44 -27.65 -19.23
CA ALA A 80 -12.16 -27.56 -20.52
C ALA A 80 -11.18 -27.62 -21.70
N SER A 81 -11.61 -28.22 -22.81
CA SER A 81 -10.83 -28.30 -24.03
C SER A 81 -11.46 -27.50 -25.16
N VAL A 82 -10.62 -26.98 -26.06
CA VAL A 82 -11.06 -26.36 -27.31
C VAL A 82 -11.52 -27.46 -28.27
N SER A 83 -12.81 -27.48 -28.63
CA SER A 83 -13.35 -28.45 -29.60
C SER A 83 -13.48 -27.89 -31.01
N GLU A 84 -13.80 -26.60 -31.15
CA GLU A 84 -14.00 -25.94 -32.45
C GLU A 84 -13.52 -24.48 -32.38
N ALA A 85 -12.95 -23.98 -33.47
CA ALA A 85 -12.62 -22.56 -33.63
C ALA A 85 -13.23 -22.03 -34.94
N ARG A 86 -13.86 -20.86 -34.88
CA ARG A 86 -14.52 -20.21 -36.02
C ARG A 86 -14.20 -18.72 -36.06
N MET A 87 -13.76 -18.24 -37.22
CA MET A 87 -13.50 -16.83 -37.46
C MET A 87 -14.78 -16.10 -37.87
N LEU A 88 -15.12 -15.03 -37.16
CA LEU A 88 -16.26 -14.16 -37.48
C LEU A 88 -15.76 -12.87 -38.12
N SER A 89 -16.28 -12.55 -39.31
CA SER A 89 -15.84 -11.39 -40.10
C SER A 89 -17.00 -10.44 -40.46
N SER A 90 -18.25 -10.89 -40.31
CA SER A 90 -19.44 -10.11 -40.63
C SER A 90 -20.55 -10.28 -39.58
N GLN A 91 -21.47 -9.32 -39.50
CA GLN A 91 -22.62 -9.38 -38.59
C GLN A 91 -23.58 -10.54 -38.92
N ALA A 92 -23.57 -11.00 -40.18
CA ALA A 92 -24.30 -12.21 -40.58
C ALA A 92 -23.71 -13.47 -39.93
N ASP A 93 -22.38 -13.56 -39.81
CA ASP A 93 -21.70 -14.69 -39.16
C ASP A 93 -22.00 -14.73 -37.67
N VAL A 94 -22.06 -13.56 -37.01
CA VAL A 94 -22.47 -13.45 -35.59
C VAL A 94 -23.89 -13.96 -35.41
N THR A 95 -24.81 -13.54 -36.28
CA THR A 95 -26.23 -13.94 -36.20
C THR A 95 -26.40 -15.44 -36.46
N ALA A 96 -25.59 -16.02 -37.36
CA ALA A 96 -25.56 -17.45 -37.62
C ALA A 96 -25.06 -18.23 -36.39
N LEU A 97 -23.96 -17.76 -35.77
CA LEU A 97 -23.42 -18.38 -34.57
C LEU A 97 -24.38 -18.27 -33.38
N VAL A 98 -25.08 -17.15 -33.21
CA VAL A 98 -26.13 -16.99 -32.18
C VAL A 98 -27.24 -18.02 -32.35
N LYS A 99 -27.65 -18.27 -33.59
CA LYS A 99 -28.72 -19.23 -33.92
C LYS A 99 -28.29 -20.69 -33.68
N GLU A 100 -27.01 -20.99 -33.88
CA GLU A 100 -26.42 -22.32 -33.69
C GLU A 100 -26.08 -22.60 -32.22
N ALA A 101 -25.44 -21.64 -31.53
CA ALA A 101 -24.98 -21.78 -30.16
C ALA A 101 -26.07 -21.57 -29.11
N GLY A 102 -27.14 -20.83 -29.43
CA GLY A 102 -28.21 -20.55 -28.46
C GLY A 102 -27.67 -19.94 -27.16
N VAL A 103 -27.93 -20.59 -26.02
CA VAL A 103 -27.54 -20.13 -24.68
C VAL A 103 -26.02 -20.23 -24.43
N ALA A 104 -25.28 -21.02 -25.22
CA ALA A 104 -23.84 -21.19 -25.12
C ALA A 104 -23.03 -19.94 -25.50
N PHE A 105 -23.64 -18.97 -26.19
CA PHE A 105 -23.01 -17.70 -26.52
C PHE A 105 -23.58 -16.59 -25.64
N SER A 106 -22.83 -16.16 -24.62
CA SER A 106 -23.32 -15.21 -23.59
C SER A 106 -23.65 -13.84 -24.19
N GLU A 107 -24.71 -13.18 -23.69
CA GLU A 107 -25.18 -11.87 -24.18
C GLU A 107 -24.09 -10.78 -24.16
N GLU A 108 -23.24 -10.78 -23.14
CA GLU A 108 -22.09 -9.88 -23.01
C GLU A 108 -21.01 -10.15 -24.08
N ALA A 109 -20.75 -11.42 -24.38
CA ALA A 109 -19.86 -11.79 -25.49
C ALA A 109 -20.46 -11.37 -26.85
N ARG A 110 -21.79 -11.47 -27.02
CA ARG A 110 -22.45 -10.99 -28.27
C ARG A 110 -22.26 -9.50 -28.48
N GLY A 111 -22.47 -8.70 -27.43
CA GLY A 111 -22.32 -7.25 -27.49
C GLY A 111 -20.89 -6.80 -27.78
N SER A 112 -19.90 -7.42 -27.16
CA SER A 112 -18.49 -7.09 -27.38
C SER A 112 -17.97 -7.53 -28.75
N VAL A 113 -18.40 -8.70 -29.25
CA VAL A 113 -18.01 -9.22 -30.57
C VAL A 113 -18.66 -8.40 -31.69
N SER A 114 -19.96 -8.11 -31.59
CA SER A 114 -20.66 -7.26 -32.58
C SER A 114 -20.04 -5.85 -32.66
N ALA A 115 -19.76 -5.21 -31.52
CA ALA A 115 -19.09 -3.92 -31.49
C ALA A 115 -17.66 -3.94 -32.06
N SER A 116 -16.99 -5.09 -32.05
CA SER A 116 -15.66 -5.25 -32.65
C SER A 116 -15.75 -5.46 -34.17
N ILE A 117 -16.76 -6.18 -34.64
CA ILE A 117 -17.03 -6.35 -36.07
C ILE A 117 -17.51 -5.04 -36.71
N ASP A 118 -18.31 -4.24 -36.00
CA ASP A 118 -18.72 -2.89 -36.43
C ASP A 118 -17.52 -1.92 -36.54
N ARG A 119 -16.43 -2.19 -35.80
CA ARG A 119 -15.13 -1.49 -35.90
C ARG A 119 -14.23 -2.05 -37.01
N GLY A 120 -14.69 -3.05 -37.76
CA GLY A 120 -13.98 -3.62 -38.90
C GLY A 120 -12.92 -4.68 -38.54
N THR A 121 -12.92 -5.19 -37.30
CA THR A 121 -11.98 -6.23 -36.85
C THR A 121 -12.65 -7.61 -36.89
N SER A 122 -11.97 -8.60 -37.47
CA SER A 122 -12.37 -10.00 -37.38
C SER A 122 -12.05 -10.58 -36.00
N VAL A 123 -12.98 -11.35 -35.42
CA VAL A 123 -12.81 -11.98 -34.11
C VAL A 123 -12.86 -13.49 -34.26
N GLU A 124 -11.83 -14.18 -33.77
CA GLU A 124 -11.83 -15.63 -33.68
C GLU A 124 -12.60 -16.07 -32.42
N MET A 125 -13.56 -16.96 -32.59
CA MET A 125 -14.37 -17.54 -31.52
C MET A 125 -13.99 -18.99 -31.34
N VAL A 126 -13.85 -19.42 -30.09
CA VAL A 126 -13.46 -20.76 -29.70
C VAL A 126 -14.58 -21.38 -28.87
N ARG A 127 -14.95 -22.60 -29.21
CA ARG A 127 -15.92 -23.42 -28.48
C ARG A 127 -15.18 -24.23 -27.43
N MET A 128 -15.49 -23.97 -26.17
CA MET A 128 -14.95 -24.69 -25.03
C MET A 128 -15.94 -25.78 -24.61
N THR A 129 -15.50 -27.03 -24.68
CA THR A 129 -16.29 -28.20 -24.26
C THR A 129 -15.53 -29.07 -23.28
N GLY A 130 -16.23 -29.58 -22.25
CA GLY A 130 -15.68 -30.54 -21.31
C GLY A 130 -16.33 -30.47 -19.93
N SER A 131 -15.76 -31.22 -18.99
CA SER A 131 -16.08 -31.10 -17.57
C SER A 131 -15.06 -30.20 -16.89
N VAL A 132 -15.51 -29.28 -16.06
CA VAL A 132 -14.66 -28.33 -15.37
C VAL A 132 -14.84 -28.48 -13.88
N THR A 133 -13.73 -28.63 -13.16
CA THR A 133 -13.73 -28.86 -11.71
C THR A 133 -13.06 -27.68 -11.01
N PHE A 134 -13.71 -27.15 -9.98
CA PHE A 134 -13.21 -26.03 -9.19
C PHE A 134 -13.13 -26.42 -7.73
N THR A 135 -12.08 -25.99 -7.05
CA THR A 135 -11.92 -26.15 -5.60
C THR A 135 -11.88 -24.80 -4.91
N GLY A 136 -12.47 -24.73 -3.73
CA GLY A 136 -12.50 -23.55 -2.88
C GLY A 136 -12.31 -23.93 -1.42
N TRP A 137 -11.69 -23.03 -0.64
CA TRP A 137 -11.44 -23.23 0.79
C TRP A 137 -12.35 -22.33 1.61
N LEU A 138 -13.07 -22.91 2.57
CA LEU A 138 -13.98 -22.20 3.47
C LEU A 138 -13.66 -22.53 4.93
N PRO A 139 -13.87 -21.61 5.89
CA PRO A 139 -13.75 -21.94 7.30
C PRO A 139 -14.69 -23.09 7.65
N THR A 140 -14.18 -24.09 8.36
CA THR A 140 -14.95 -25.30 8.70
C THR A 140 -16.27 -24.92 9.41
N GLY A 141 -17.38 -25.36 8.84
CA GLY A 141 -18.73 -25.10 9.38
C GLY A 141 -19.46 -23.90 8.77
N GLN A 142 -18.86 -23.18 7.82
CA GLN A 142 -19.58 -22.20 6.99
C GLN A 142 -20.11 -22.85 5.71
N GLU A 143 -21.35 -22.53 5.35
CA GLU A 143 -21.91 -22.93 4.07
C GLU A 143 -21.33 -22.08 2.92
N PRO A 144 -21.01 -22.68 1.76
CA PRO A 144 -20.45 -21.99 0.59
C PRO A 144 -21.35 -20.89 0.01
N ALA A 145 -22.61 -20.80 0.46
CA ALA A 145 -23.58 -19.82 -0.04
C ALA A 145 -23.26 -18.35 0.33
N GLY A 146 -22.29 -18.08 1.22
CA GLY A 146 -22.07 -16.72 1.76
C GLY A 146 -20.62 -16.23 1.87
N ALA A 147 -19.60 -17.04 1.59
CA ALA A 147 -18.21 -16.68 1.89
C ALA A 147 -17.28 -16.83 0.68
N VAL A 148 -16.84 -15.67 0.16
CA VAL A 148 -15.67 -15.44 -0.72
C VAL A 148 -15.82 -15.79 -2.21
N ALA A 149 -15.42 -14.84 -3.09
CA ALA A 149 -15.31 -15.00 -4.54
C ALA A 149 -13.86 -15.33 -4.94
N PRO A 150 -13.66 -16.19 -5.96
CA PRO A 150 -13.53 -15.67 -7.33
C PRO A 150 -14.75 -16.01 -8.20
N SER A 151 -15.10 -15.09 -9.10
CA SER A 151 -16.14 -15.28 -10.10
C SER A 151 -15.62 -16.10 -11.28
N LEU A 152 -16.34 -17.14 -11.71
CA LEU A 152 -16.06 -17.83 -12.97
C LEU A 152 -16.83 -17.13 -14.09
N MET A 153 -16.12 -16.62 -15.11
CA MET A 153 -16.76 -15.88 -16.21
C MET A 153 -17.72 -14.76 -15.73
N GLY A 154 -17.37 -14.08 -14.63
CA GLY A 154 -18.19 -13.01 -14.04
C GLY A 154 -19.42 -13.48 -13.24
N ARG A 155 -19.68 -14.79 -13.14
CA ARG A 155 -20.77 -15.33 -12.31
C ARG A 155 -20.32 -15.52 -10.85
N PRO A 156 -21.15 -15.14 -9.87
CA PRO A 156 -20.84 -15.37 -8.47
C PRO A 156 -20.81 -16.87 -8.16
N MET A 157 -19.91 -17.25 -7.27
CA MET A 157 -19.67 -18.64 -6.83
C MET A 157 -20.91 -19.29 -6.17
N SER A 158 -21.90 -18.47 -5.77
CA SER A 158 -23.20 -18.88 -5.21
C SER A 158 -24.12 -19.60 -6.19
N ASP A 159 -23.89 -19.47 -7.50
CA ASP A 159 -24.70 -20.12 -8.54
C ASP A 159 -24.36 -21.62 -8.69
N PHE A 160 -23.27 -22.09 -8.05
CA PHE A 160 -22.73 -23.43 -8.21
C PHE A 160 -23.06 -24.32 -7.02
N THR A 161 -23.33 -25.60 -7.27
CA THR A 161 -23.53 -26.59 -6.21
C THR A 161 -22.18 -27.11 -5.74
N TRP A 162 -21.85 -26.85 -4.48
CA TRP A 162 -20.59 -27.24 -3.85
C TRP A 162 -20.76 -28.51 -3.02
N GLN A 163 -19.85 -29.47 -3.18
CA GLN A 163 -19.75 -30.67 -2.35
C GLN A 163 -18.46 -30.61 -1.52
N ALA A 164 -18.52 -30.97 -0.24
CA ALA A 164 -17.32 -31.02 0.59
C ALA A 164 -16.47 -32.23 0.19
N THR A 165 -15.21 -32.01 -0.20
CA THR A 165 -14.28 -33.06 -0.63
C THR A 165 -13.77 -33.90 0.55
N GLY A 166 -13.92 -33.37 1.78
CA GLY A 166 -13.49 -34.01 3.02
C GLY A 166 -12.04 -33.74 3.40
N THR A 167 -11.28 -33.04 2.54
CA THR A 167 -9.95 -32.50 2.85
C THR A 167 -10.10 -31.32 3.80
N VAL A 168 -9.48 -31.39 4.98
CA VAL A 168 -9.43 -30.29 5.95
C VAL A 168 -7.98 -29.86 6.12
N SER A 169 -7.71 -28.58 5.85
CA SER A 169 -6.43 -27.96 6.19
C SER A 169 -6.57 -27.26 7.53
N THR A 170 -5.73 -27.63 8.48
CA THR A 170 -5.66 -26.98 9.78
C THR A 170 -4.39 -26.16 9.88
N TRP A 171 -4.50 -24.95 10.42
CA TRP A 171 -3.34 -24.17 10.79
C TRP A 171 -3.58 -23.42 12.09
N ASP A 172 -2.51 -23.26 12.84
CA ASP A 172 -2.53 -22.58 14.13
C ASP A 172 -2.40 -21.07 13.94
N VAL A 173 -3.45 -20.32 14.29
CA VAL A 173 -3.39 -18.86 14.34
C VAL A 173 -3.10 -18.40 15.75
N THR A 174 -1.93 -17.80 15.88
CA THR A 174 -1.36 -17.36 17.14
C THR A 174 -1.64 -15.86 17.34
N SER A 175 -2.64 -15.54 18.17
CA SER A 175 -3.11 -14.15 18.42
C SER A 175 -2.58 -13.61 19.74
N SER A 176 -2.10 -12.35 19.77
CA SER A 176 -1.67 -11.72 21.02
C SER A 176 -2.86 -11.20 21.79
N LEU A 177 -2.86 -11.43 23.10
CA LEU A 177 -3.80 -10.80 24.01
C LEU A 177 -3.42 -9.32 24.22
N PRO A 178 -4.40 -8.46 24.55
CA PRO A 178 -4.14 -7.12 25.07
C PRO A 178 -3.07 -7.11 26.17
N TYR A 179 -2.12 -6.17 26.06
CA TYR A 179 -0.91 -6.14 26.90
C TYR A 179 -1.21 -5.97 28.40
N ASN A 180 -2.29 -5.26 28.76
CA ASN A 180 -2.69 -4.98 30.14
C ASN A 180 -3.73 -5.97 30.73
N LEU A 181 -3.93 -7.16 30.14
CA LEU A 181 -4.87 -8.14 30.67
C LEU A 181 -4.39 -8.76 31.99
N PRO A 182 -5.15 -8.57 33.10
CA PRO A 182 -4.80 -9.16 34.38
C PRO A 182 -4.93 -10.69 34.31
N ALA A 183 -4.15 -11.39 35.14
CA ALA A 183 -3.95 -12.84 35.03
C ALA A 183 -5.23 -13.67 35.20
N ASP A 184 -6.22 -13.12 35.88
CA ASP A 184 -7.55 -13.68 36.13
C ASP A 184 -8.48 -13.64 34.90
N GLN A 185 -8.23 -12.75 33.95
CA GLN A 185 -9.03 -12.58 32.73
C GLN A 185 -8.40 -13.26 31.50
N ARG A 186 -7.27 -13.96 31.67
CA ARG A 186 -6.59 -14.63 30.55
C ARG A 186 -7.33 -15.92 30.17
N PRO A 187 -7.67 -16.12 28.89
CA PRO A 187 -8.31 -17.35 28.44
C PRO A 187 -7.44 -18.59 28.68
N GLU A 188 -8.08 -19.73 28.91
CA GLU A 188 -7.41 -21.02 29.08
C GLU A 188 -6.59 -21.35 27.81
N GLY A 189 -5.29 -21.60 27.98
CA GLY A 189 -4.35 -21.80 26.86
C GLY A 189 -3.46 -20.61 26.50
N ALA A 190 -3.55 -19.49 27.23
CA ALA A 190 -2.62 -18.37 27.08
C ALA A 190 -1.18 -18.78 27.47
N THR A 191 -0.26 -18.74 26.51
CA THR A 191 1.17 -19.02 26.72
C THR A 191 1.99 -17.74 26.58
N LEU A 192 3.14 -17.69 27.27
CA LEU A 192 4.08 -16.57 27.13
C LEU A 192 4.84 -16.71 25.81
N SER A 193 4.72 -15.70 24.94
CA SER A 193 5.52 -15.65 23.72
C SER A 193 6.85 -14.95 23.99
N ALA A 194 7.92 -15.74 24.09
CA ALA A 194 9.27 -15.24 24.29
C ALA A 194 9.71 -14.31 23.14
N SER A 195 9.39 -14.64 21.89
CA SER A 195 9.76 -13.83 20.73
C SER A 195 9.11 -12.45 20.74
N ARG A 196 7.81 -12.36 21.02
CA ARG A 196 7.08 -11.08 21.10
C ARG A 196 7.53 -10.25 22.30
N THR A 197 7.74 -10.90 23.43
CA THR A 197 8.30 -10.26 24.65
C THR A 197 9.67 -9.63 24.33
N VAL A 198 10.60 -10.39 23.74
CA VAL A 198 11.91 -9.88 23.32
C VAL A 198 11.76 -8.71 22.32
N GLY A 199 10.79 -8.79 21.40
CA GLY A 199 10.49 -7.72 20.45
C GLY A 199 10.06 -6.40 21.11
N ILE A 200 9.17 -6.45 22.11
CA ILE A 200 8.74 -5.24 22.85
C ILE A 200 9.91 -4.67 23.64
N TRP A 201 10.67 -5.52 24.34
CA TRP A 201 11.85 -5.11 25.08
C TRP A 201 12.90 -4.45 24.18
N LEU A 202 13.20 -5.04 23.02
CA LEU A 202 14.10 -4.45 22.04
C LEU A 202 13.59 -3.10 21.53
N SER A 203 12.29 -3.00 21.25
CA SER A 203 11.64 -1.76 20.79
C SER A 203 11.67 -0.66 21.86
N ALA A 204 11.46 -1.00 23.13
CA ALA A 204 11.58 -0.07 24.25
C ALA A 204 13.02 0.44 24.41
N ILE A 205 14.02 -0.45 24.37
CA ILE A 205 15.44 -0.08 24.43
C ILE A 205 15.81 0.85 23.29
N LEU A 206 15.40 0.54 22.05
CA LEU A 206 15.67 1.40 20.89
C LEU A 206 14.97 2.76 21.00
N THR A 207 13.74 2.80 21.52
CA THR A 207 13.01 4.05 21.76
C THR A 207 13.72 4.92 22.79
N LEU A 208 14.16 4.34 23.91
CA LEU A 208 14.94 5.04 24.93
C LEU A 208 16.32 5.47 24.41
N ALA A 209 16.97 4.65 23.58
CA ALA A 209 18.23 4.98 22.93
C ALA A 209 18.11 6.20 22.00
N ILE A 210 17.00 6.32 21.26
CA ILE A 210 16.72 7.51 20.45
C ILE A 210 16.44 8.72 21.35
N MET A 211 15.64 8.55 22.41
CA MET A 211 15.33 9.63 23.36
C MET A 211 16.57 10.13 24.12
N SER A 212 17.61 9.31 24.25
CA SER A 212 18.90 9.72 24.83
C SER A 212 19.56 10.89 24.10
N PHE A 213 19.17 11.20 22.86
CA PHE A 213 19.60 12.42 22.16
C PHE A 213 19.36 13.69 22.98
N LEU A 214 18.32 13.71 23.83
CA LEU A 214 18.01 14.85 24.70
C LEU A 214 19.14 15.18 25.68
N PHE A 215 19.97 14.20 26.04
CA PHE A 215 21.12 14.35 26.93
C PHE A 215 22.44 14.61 26.19
N GLY A 216 22.40 14.77 24.86
CA GLY A 216 23.57 15.03 24.01
C GLY A 216 23.99 13.85 23.12
N ASP A 217 25.21 13.95 22.57
CA ASP A 217 25.79 12.98 21.64
C ASP A 217 26.19 11.68 22.36
N ASN A 218 25.31 10.66 22.29
CA ASN A 218 25.53 9.35 22.93
C ASN A 218 25.76 8.23 21.89
N VAL A 219 26.57 7.23 22.25
CA VAL A 219 26.80 6.02 21.43
C VAL A 219 25.49 5.25 21.24
N PHE A 220 24.61 5.20 22.24
CA PHE A 220 23.29 4.58 22.13
C PHE A 220 22.43 5.22 21.05
N TYR A 221 22.40 6.55 21.01
CA TYR A 221 21.69 7.31 19.99
C TYR A 221 22.27 7.01 18.59
N LYS A 222 23.59 7.13 18.40
CA LYS A 222 24.25 6.87 17.10
C LYS A 222 24.06 5.43 16.62
N THR A 223 24.05 4.47 17.54
CA THR A 223 23.80 3.07 17.21
C THR A 223 22.35 2.85 16.79
N ALA A 224 21.39 3.40 17.54
CA ALA A 224 19.96 3.31 17.21
C ALA A 224 19.65 4.03 15.89
N GLU A 225 20.26 5.18 15.64
CA GLU A 225 20.18 5.91 14.37
C GLU A 225 20.72 5.06 13.21
N ALA A 226 21.91 4.48 13.35
CA ALA A 226 22.48 3.62 12.31
C ALA A 226 21.62 2.38 12.02
N ILE A 227 21.06 1.74 13.06
CA ILE A 227 20.13 0.60 12.90
C ILE A 227 18.85 1.05 12.17
N LEU A 228 18.29 2.19 12.55
CA LEU A 228 17.05 2.72 11.94
C LEU A 228 17.26 3.09 10.47
N VAL A 229 18.33 3.83 10.17
CA VAL A 229 18.67 4.23 8.80
C VAL A 229 19.06 3.01 7.95
N GLY A 230 19.83 2.07 8.52
CA GLY A 230 20.23 0.84 7.82
C GLY A 230 19.05 -0.08 7.50
N SER A 231 18.15 -0.30 8.46
CA SER A 231 16.95 -1.13 8.27
C SER A 231 15.95 -0.51 7.29
N SER A 232 15.72 0.80 7.37
CA SER A 232 14.87 1.51 6.39
C SER A 232 15.46 1.49 4.98
N ALA A 233 16.77 1.70 4.82
CA ALA A 233 17.45 1.58 3.53
C ALA A 233 17.39 0.15 2.98
N GLY A 234 17.61 -0.86 3.83
CA GLY A 234 17.52 -2.27 3.46
C GLY A 234 16.11 -2.68 3.03
N TYR A 235 15.08 -2.27 3.80
CA TYR A 235 13.68 -2.48 3.43
C TYR A 235 13.34 -1.79 2.11
N ALA A 236 13.73 -0.52 1.94
CA ALA A 236 13.48 0.22 0.71
C ALA A 236 14.14 -0.46 -0.50
N MET A 237 15.35 -1.00 -0.35
CA MET A 237 16.04 -1.76 -1.39
C MET A 237 15.30 -3.05 -1.74
N ALA A 238 14.90 -3.85 -0.74
CA ALA A 238 14.17 -5.10 -0.97
C ALA A 238 12.80 -4.82 -1.60
N TYR A 239 12.06 -3.84 -1.08
CA TYR A 239 10.77 -3.42 -1.62
C TYR A 239 10.89 -2.95 -3.08
N ALA A 240 11.86 -2.09 -3.39
CA ALA A 240 12.10 -1.62 -4.75
C ALA A 240 12.53 -2.75 -5.70
N PHE A 241 13.27 -3.75 -5.21
CA PHE A 241 13.62 -4.93 -5.99
C PHE A 241 12.38 -5.75 -6.36
N TYR A 242 11.54 -6.11 -5.40
CA TYR A 242 10.34 -6.89 -5.68
C TYR A 242 9.34 -6.11 -6.53
N THR A 243 8.97 -4.90 -6.12
CA THR A 243 7.96 -4.13 -6.84
C THR A 243 8.45 -3.64 -8.21
N GLY A 244 9.71 -3.25 -8.33
CA GLY A 244 10.27 -2.70 -9.57
C GLY A 244 10.75 -3.76 -10.56
N ILE A 245 11.40 -4.83 -10.08
CA ILE A 245 12.01 -5.86 -10.95
C ILE A 245 11.10 -7.06 -11.06
N VAL A 246 10.56 -7.58 -9.97
CA VAL A 246 9.69 -8.78 -10.05
C VAL A 246 8.34 -8.40 -10.61
N ASP A 247 7.62 -7.49 -9.95
CA ASP A 247 6.22 -7.21 -10.28
C ASP A 247 6.05 -6.39 -11.56
N GLN A 248 6.86 -5.35 -11.76
CA GLN A 248 6.70 -4.49 -12.94
C GLN A 248 7.40 -5.02 -14.19
N LEU A 249 8.52 -5.74 -14.04
CA LEU A 249 9.33 -6.21 -15.17
C LEU A 249 9.16 -7.71 -15.43
N MET A 250 9.44 -8.57 -14.43
CA MET A 250 9.44 -10.03 -14.64
C MET A 250 8.04 -10.60 -14.87
N VAL A 251 7.00 -10.09 -14.22
CA VAL A 251 5.61 -10.51 -14.49
C VAL A 251 5.21 -10.27 -15.95
N ASN A 252 5.58 -9.12 -16.51
CA ASN A 252 5.19 -8.76 -17.89
C ASN A 252 6.10 -9.40 -18.95
N LEU A 253 7.35 -9.70 -18.59
CA LEU A 253 8.34 -10.27 -19.51
C LEU A 253 8.41 -11.80 -19.45
N PHE A 254 8.23 -12.43 -18.29
CA PHE A 254 8.29 -13.88 -18.07
C PHE A 254 7.19 -14.35 -17.08
N PRO A 255 5.90 -14.23 -17.42
CA PRO A 255 4.80 -14.51 -16.51
C PRO A 255 4.80 -15.95 -15.97
N ASP A 256 5.20 -16.93 -16.78
CA ASP A 256 5.20 -18.34 -16.37
C ASP A 256 6.29 -18.64 -15.33
N LEU A 257 7.47 -18.06 -15.46
CA LEU A 257 8.57 -18.24 -14.49
C LEU A 257 8.23 -17.61 -13.14
N VAL A 258 7.59 -16.44 -13.14
CA VAL A 258 7.20 -15.76 -11.90
C VAL A 258 6.06 -16.50 -11.19
N ARG A 259 5.14 -17.11 -11.95
CA ARG A 259 4.06 -17.93 -11.39
C ARG A 259 4.61 -19.13 -10.63
N ASP A 260 5.62 -19.80 -11.18
CA ASP A 260 6.21 -20.97 -10.57
C ASP A 260 7.10 -20.63 -9.37
N TRP A 261 7.82 -19.50 -9.41
CA TRP A 261 8.86 -19.21 -8.42
C TRP A 261 8.44 -18.24 -7.30
N THR A 262 7.62 -17.23 -7.60
CA THR A 262 7.41 -16.10 -6.67
C THR A 262 5.94 -15.80 -6.38
N SER A 263 5.01 -16.11 -7.29
CA SER A 263 3.60 -15.75 -7.11
C SER A 263 2.65 -16.74 -7.79
N PRO A 264 2.31 -17.87 -7.13
CA PRO A 264 1.43 -18.90 -7.69
C PRO A 264 0.02 -18.41 -8.03
N GLY A 265 -0.46 -17.34 -7.40
CA GLY A 265 -1.80 -16.77 -7.59
C GLY A 265 -1.90 -15.67 -8.67
N LEU A 266 -0.89 -15.52 -9.54
CA LEU A 266 -0.89 -14.44 -10.54
C LEU A 266 -2.00 -14.64 -11.60
N PRO A 267 -2.84 -13.62 -11.89
CA PRO A 267 -3.90 -13.75 -12.89
C PRO A 267 -3.38 -14.18 -14.28
N TRP A 268 -4.10 -15.07 -14.95
CA TRP A 268 -3.77 -15.56 -16.30
C TRP A 268 -3.94 -14.52 -17.41
N SER A 269 -4.30 -13.28 -17.08
CA SER A 269 -4.40 -12.16 -18.01
C SER A 269 -3.04 -11.67 -18.49
N PHE A 270 -1.97 -11.89 -17.72
CA PHE A 270 -0.63 -11.45 -18.10
C PHE A 270 -0.08 -12.32 -19.21
N THR A 271 0.19 -11.70 -20.35
CA THR A 271 0.84 -12.31 -21.51
C THR A 271 2.22 -11.71 -21.68
N TRP A 272 3.09 -12.44 -22.38
CA TRP A 272 4.39 -11.93 -22.81
C TRP A 272 4.25 -10.63 -23.59
N ASP A 273 4.81 -9.54 -23.08
CA ASP A 273 4.84 -8.25 -23.76
C ASP A 273 6.29 -7.82 -24.05
N TRP A 274 6.64 -7.82 -25.33
CA TRP A 274 7.97 -7.45 -25.83
C TRP A 274 8.34 -5.99 -25.55
N VAL A 275 7.37 -5.11 -25.28
CA VAL A 275 7.63 -3.70 -24.95
C VAL A 275 8.45 -3.59 -23.66
N TYR A 276 8.29 -4.54 -22.73
CA TYR A 276 9.04 -4.56 -21.46
C TYR A 276 10.52 -4.95 -21.61
N LEU A 277 10.95 -5.37 -22.81
CA LEU A 277 12.36 -5.56 -23.12
C LEU A 277 13.14 -4.23 -23.02
N ILE A 278 12.51 -3.10 -23.36
CA ILE A 278 13.14 -1.77 -23.27
C ILE A 278 13.47 -1.43 -21.81
N PRO A 279 12.52 -1.47 -20.85
CA PRO A 279 12.82 -1.40 -19.42
C PRO A 279 13.85 -2.42 -18.94
N ALA A 280 13.84 -3.66 -19.44
CA ALA A 280 14.81 -4.68 -19.05
C ALA A 280 16.25 -4.25 -19.40
N VAL A 281 16.45 -3.79 -20.64
CA VAL A 281 17.75 -3.31 -21.12
C VAL A 281 18.19 -2.09 -20.30
N LEU A 282 17.30 -1.14 -20.05
CA LEU A 282 17.60 0.03 -19.21
C LEU A 282 17.94 -0.36 -17.76
N GLY A 283 17.27 -1.37 -17.21
CA GLY A 283 17.56 -1.94 -15.89
C GLY A 283 18.97 -2.55 -15.83
N VAL A 284 19.34 -3.38 -16.81
CA VAL A 284 20.68 -3.96 -16.90
C VAL A 284 21.76 -2.87 -17.06
N MET A 285 21.50 -1.86 -17.90
CA MET A 285 22.38 -0.69 -18.06
C MET A 285 22.58 0.07 -16.75
N LEU A 286 21.57 0.13 -15.88
CA LEU A 286 21.66 0.75 -14.57
C LEU A 286 22.53 -0.09 -13.61
N VAL A 287 22.41 -1.43 -13.66
CA VAL A 287 23.25 -2.34 -12.86
C VAL A 287 24.73 -2.25 -13.24
N CYS A 288 25.05 -1.97 -14.51
CA CYS A 288 26.42 -1.71 -14.96
C CYS A 288 27.10 -0.53 -14.22
N ARG A 289 26.35 0.31 -13.49
CA ARG A 289 26.90 1.34 -12.60
C ARG A 289 27.71 0.76 -11.43
N LEU A 290 27.39 -0.45 -10.98
CA LEU A 290 28.13 -1.14 -9.91
C LEU A 290 29.52 -1.59 -10.38
N LEU A 291 29.77 -1.62 -11.69
CA LEU A 291 31.08 -1.93 -12.26
C LEU A 291 31.95 -0.66 -12.31
N PRO A 292 33.23 -0.73 -11.91
CA PRO A 292 34.11 0.44 -11.83
C PRO A 292 34.35 1.16 -13.16
N LYS A 293 34.12 0.48 -14.31
CA LYS A 293 34.29 1.02 -15.66
C LYS A 293 32.98 1.19 -16.46
N GLY A 294 31.83 0.84 -15.88
CA GLY A 294 30.52 0.84 -16.57
C GLY A 294 29.66 2.10 -16.40
N GLY A 295 30.13 3.08 -15.61
CA GLY A 295 29.31 4.24 -15.20
C GLY A 295 28.82 5.16 -16.33
N TRP A 296 29.41 5.12 -17.53
CA TRP A 296 28.90 5.87 -18.70
C TRP A 296 27.56 5.30 -19.22
N ILE A 297 27.42 3.97 -19.22
CA ILE A 297 26.24 3.29 -19.76
C ILE A 297 25.00 3.61 -18.93
N ALA A 298 25.15 3.72 -17.61
CA ALA A 298 24.09 4.07 -16.68
C ALA A 298 23.56 5.52 -16.82
N ARG A 299 24.22 6.39 -17.59
CA ARG A 299 23.75 7.78 -17.81
C ARG A 299 22.48 7.85 -18.65
N TRP A 300 22.30 6.92 -19.60
CA TRP A 300 21.10 6.88 -20.45
C TRP A 300 19.83 6.53 -19.67
N PRO A 301 19.80 5.44 -18.86
CA PRO A 301 18.69 5.19 -17.95
C PRO A 301 18.44 6.35 -16.99
N LEU A 302 19.50 6.98 -16.46
CA LEU A 302 19.34 8.08 -15.51
C LEU A 302 18.71 9.32 -16.16
N ALA A 303 19.11 9.67 -17.38
CA ALA A 303 18.50 10.76 -18.14
C ALA A 303 17.02 10.47 -18.43
N PHE A 304 16.69 9.22 -18.78
CA PHE A 304 15.31 8.79 -18.97
C PHE A 304 14.49 8.90 -17.67
N ILE A 305 15.00 8.39 -16.54
CA ILE A 305 14.33 8.45 -15.23
C ILE A 305 14.07 9.91 -14.82
N ILE A 306 15.08 10.79 -14.94
CA ILE A 306 14.92 12.20 -14.58
C ILE A 306 13.90 12.89 -15.49
N GLY A 307 13.98 12.67 -16.81
CA GLY A 307 13.06 13.25 -17.78
C GLY A 307 11.62 12.79 -17.58
N ALA A 308 11.41 11.48 -17.43
CA ALA A 308 10.10 10.89 -17.16
C ALA A 308 9.53 11.36 -15.82
N THR A 309 10.33 11.32 -14.75
CA THR A 309 9.89 11.76 -13.42
C THR A 309 9.53 13.24 -13.40
N ALA A 310 10.33 14.09 -14.05
CA ALA A 310 10.03 15.52 -14.17
C ALA A 310 8.75 15.76 -14.97
N GLY A 311 8.54 15.04 -16.08
CA GLY A 311 7.32 15.10 -16.87
C GLY A 311 6.08 14.69 -16.07
N PHE A 312 6.12 13.51 -15.42
CA PHE A 312 5.01 13.04 -14.60
C PHE A 312 4.73 13.97 -13.42
N ARG A 313 5.76 14.45 -12.73
CA ARG A 313 5.57 15.39 -11.62
C ARG A 313 5.00 16.71 -12.10
N LEU A 314 5.40 17.24 -13.25
CA LEU A 314 4.83 18.47 -13.78
C LEU A 314 3.32 18.30 -14.01
N THR A 315 2.91 17.26 -14.72
CA THR A 315 1.48 17.00 -14.97
C THR A 315 0.72 16.72 -13.66
N SER A 316 1.29 15.92 -12.76
CA SER A 316 0.62 15.59 -11.49
C SER A 316 0.45 16.80 -10.57
N HIS A 317 1.44 17.69 -10.47
CA HIS A 317 1.31 18.89 -9.64
C HIS A 317 0.37 19.91 -10.30
N LEU A 318 0.33 19.99 -11.64
CA LEU A 318 -0.65 20.83 -12.31
C LEU A 318 -2.09 20.34 -12.08
N GLU A 319 -2.33 19.04 -12.21
CA GLU A 319 -3.66 18.47 -12.00
C GLU A 319 -4.05 18.45 -10.52
N SER A 320 -3.22 17.85 -9.67
CA SER A 320 -3.52 17.68 -8.26
C SER A 320 -3.41 18.99 -7.49
N ASP A 321 -2.28 19.68 -7.58
CA ASP A 321 -2.07 20.83 -6.71
C ASP A 321 -2.74 22.07 -7.28
N PHE A 322 -2.54 22.40 -8.56
CA PHE A 322 -3.16 23.60 -9.12
C PHE A 322 -4.67 23.46 -9.36
N LEU A 323 -5.10 22.44 -10.13
CA LEU A 323 -6.52 22.34 -10.48
C LEU A 323 -7.40 21.96 -9.29
N LEU A 324 -6.99 21.01 -8.42
CA LEU A 324 -7.82 20.68 -7.25
C LEU A 324 -7.85 21.81 -6.24
N GLN A 325 -6.76 22.55 -6.00
CA GLN A 325 -6.81 23.70 -5.09
C GLN A 325 -7.74 24.80 -5.63
N ILE A 326 -7.69 25.11 -6.93
CA ILE A 326 -8.64 26.05 -7.56
C ILE A 326 -10.07 25.52 -7.40
N LYS A 327 -10.32 24.25 -7.71
CA LYS A 327 -11.64 23.62 -7.55
C LYS A 327 -12.14 23.70 -6.11
N GLN A 328 -11.26 23.48 -5.11
CA GLN A 328 -11.59 23.59 -3.69
C GLN A 328 -11.92 25.02 -3.25
N THR A 329 -11.47 26.03 -3.99
CA THR A 329 -11.89 27.43 -3.75
C THR A 329 -13.21 27.80 -4.44
N ILE A 330 -13.68 27.01 -5.41
CA ILE A 330 -14.97 27.19 -6.09
C ILE A 330 -16.02 26.35 -5.36
N THR A 331 -16.40 26.77 -4.16
CA THR A 331 -17.48 26.16 -3.37
C THR A 331 -18.77 26.96 -3.47
N THR A 332 -19.91 26.31 -3.24
CA THR A 332 -21.20 26.99 -3.18
C THR A 332 -21.22 27.90 -1.95
N LEU A 333 -21.40 29.20 -2.16
CA LEU A 333 -21.46 30.21 -1.09
C LEU A 333 -22.67 30.01 -0.15
N TRP A 334 -23.71 29.39 -0.68
CA TRP A 334 -24.91 29.01 0.06
C TRP A 334 -24.94 27.49 0.16
N VAL A 335 -24.68 26.97 1.37
CA VAL A 335 -24.62 25.54 1.64
C VAL A 335 -25.90 25.11 2.37
N GLU A 336 -26.61 24.16 1.78
CA GLU A 336 -27.82 23.55 2.34
C GLU A 336 -27.56 22.10 2.75
N ASN A 337 -28.28 21.62 3.76
CA ASN A 337 -28.26 20.21 4.16
C ASN A 337 -29.13 19.36 3.23
N ALA A 338 -29.06 18.03 3.34
CA ALA A 338 -29.88 17.11 2.54
C ALA A 338 -31.41 17.33 2.70
N THR A 339 -31.85 18.00 3.77
CA THR A 339 -33.23 18.41 4.04
C THR A 339 -33.60 19.80 3.51
N GLY A 340 -32.68 20.52 2.87
CA GLY A 340 -32.88 21.88 2.35
C GLY A 340 -32.66 23.00 3.38
N ASP A 341 -32.20 22.68 4.59
CA ASP A 341 -31.94 23.66 5.64
C ASP A 341 -30.58 24.36 5.44
N PHE A 342 -30.55 25.67 5.63
CA PHE A 342 -29.33 26.48 5.51
C PHE A 342 -28.32 26.16 6.62
N LEU A 343 -27.09 25.84 6.22
CA LEU A 343 -25.97 25.59 7.14
C LEU A 343 -25.08 26.85 7.22
N PHE A 344 -25.14 27.52 8.36
CA PHE A 344 -24.39 28.76 8.60
C PHE A 344 -22.86 28.57 8.56
N TRP A 345 -22.34 27.57 9.28
CA TRP A 345 -20.88 27.37 9.42
C TRP A 345 -20.17 27.06 8.09
N PRO A 346 -20.65 26.12 7.26
CA PRO A 346 -20.04 25.84 5.96
C PRO A 346 -20.14 27.04 4.99
N SER A 347 -21.29 27.73 4.96
CA SER A 347 -21.51 28.90 4.11
C SER A 347 -20.57 30.05 4.49
N MET A 348 -20.42 30.32 5.79
CA MET A 348 -19.46 31.32 6.27
C MET A 348 -18.01 30.94 5.93
N GLY A 349 -17.65 29.66 6.05
CA GLY A 349 -16.34 29.15 5.64
C GLY A 349 -16.04 29.42 4.16
N ALA A 350 -17.00 29.14 3.27
CA ALA A 350 -16.88 29.41 1.85
C ALA A 350 -16.65 30.91 1.55
N VAL A 351 -17.39 31.79 2.22
CA VAL A 351 -17.22 33.25 2.10
C VAL A 351 -15.84 33.71 2.60
N VAL A 352 -15.38 33.19 3.74
CA VAL A 352 -14.06 33.53 4.30
C VAL A 352 -12.94 33.08 3.36
N ILE A 353 -13.05 31.89 2.76
CA ILE A 353 -12.08 31.40 1.76
C ILE A 353 -12.09 32.30 0.53
N LEU A 354 -13.27 32.62 -0.04
CA LEU A 354 -13.38 33.49 -1.21
C LEU A 354 -12.74 34.86 -0.95
N VAL A 355 -13.11 35.52 0.16
CA VAL A 355 -12.57 36.83 0.52
C VAL A 355 -11.07 36.75 0.80
N GLY A 356 -10.62 35.70 1.50
CA GLY A 356 -9.21 35.47 1.78
C GLY A 356 -8.37 35.32 0.52
N VAL A 357 -8.83 34.51 -0.45
CA VAL A 357 -8.17 34.33 -1.74
C VAL A 357 -8.11 35.64 -2.53
N LEU A 358 -9.21 36.40 -2.59
CA LEU A 358 -9.23 37.70 -3.26
C LEU A 358 -8.25 38.70 -2.63
N LEU A 359 -8.19 38.77 -1.29
CA LEU A 359 -7.24 39.62 -0.57
C LEU A 359 -5.78 39.22 -0.83
N CYS A 360 -5.49 37.91 -0.84
CA CYS A 360 -4.17 37.38 -1.20
C CYS A 360 -3.80 37.70 -2.66
N LEU A 361 -4.75 37.57 -3.60
CA LEU A 361 -4.52 37.87 -5.00
C LEU A 361 -4.19 39.35 -5.20
N VAL A 362 -4.91 40.24 -4.52
CA VAL A 362 -4.62 41.69 -4.52
C VAL A 362 -3.23 41.98 -3.95
N TYR A 363 -2.80 41.27 -2.90
CA TYR A 363 -1.45 41.41 -2.35
C TYR A 363 -0.34 40.97 -3.32
N PHE A 364 -0.53 39.87 -4.05
CA PHE A 364 0.46 39.39 -5.04
C PHE A 364 0.37 40.09 -6.39
N PHE A 365 -0.65 40.92 -6.61
CA PHE A 365 -0.83 41.64 -7.87
C PHE A 365 0.11 42.85 -7.94
N PHE A 366 1.35 42.62 -8.37
CA PHE A 366 2.40 43.65 -8.47
C PHE A 366 2.14 44.74 -9.53
N SER A 367 1.14 44.56 -10.40
CA SER A 367 0.86 45.50 -11.52
C SER A 367 0.05 46.74 -11.11
N MET A 368 -0.44 46.85 -9.87
CA MET A 368 -1.08 48.08 -9.38
C MET A 368 -0.29 48.71 -8.24
N GLU A 369 -0.16 50.04 -8.25
CA GLU A 369 0.40 50.78 -7.12
C GLU A 369 -0.48 50.61 -5.88
N HIS A 370 0.13 50.17 -4.77
CA HIS A 370 -0.56 49.88 -3.51
C HIS A 370 -0.96 51.16 -2.75
N LYS A 371 -1.76 52.04 -3.36
CA LYS A 371 -2.27 53.29 -2.74
C LYS A 371 -3.78 53.19 -2.47
N GLY A 372 -4.24 53.82 -1.39
CA GLY A 372 -5.66 53.92 -1.05
C GLY A 372 -6.33 52.60 -0.61
N VAL A 373 -7.50 52.28 -1.17
CA VAL A 373 -8.32 51.09 -0.82
C VAL A 373 -7.60 49.79 -1.19
N VAL A 374 -6.90 49.76 -2.32
CA VAL A 374 -6.12 48.61 -2.78
C VAL A 374 -4.98 48.28 -1.80
N GLY A 375 -4.32 49.29 -1.24
CA GLY A 375 -3.28 49.09 -0.21
C GLY A 375 -3.82 48.52 1.10
N LYS A 376 -5.06 48.87 1.50
CA LYS A 376 -5.71 48.28 2.68
C LYS A 376 -6.14 46.83 2.44
N ALA A 377 -6.65 46.53 1.24
CA ALA A 377 -6.99 45.16 0.83
C ALA A 377 -5.74 44.26 0.78
N ALA A 378 -4.63 44.75 0.21
CA ALA A 378 -3.34 44.04 0.22
C ALA A 378 -2.82 43.79 1.65
N ARG A 379 -3.00 44.74 2.57
CA ARG A 379 -2.68 44.53 4.00
C ARG A 379 -3.53 43.42 4.62
N GLY A 380 -4.81 43.33 4.25
CA GLY A 380 -5.67 42.19 4.60
C GLY A 380 -5.11 40.86 4.08
N GLY A 381 -4.62 40.83 2.84
CA GLY A 381 -3.94 39.67 2.26
C GLY A 381 -2.70 39.23 3.05
N ILE A 382 -1.90 40.18 3.53
CA ILE A 382 -0.75 39.87 4.40
C ILE A 382 -1.20 39.19 5.70
N PHE A 383 -2.28 39.66 6.33
CA PHE A 383 -2.81 39.01 7.53
C PHE A 383 -3.29 37.59 7.24
N VAL A 384 -4.01 37.38 6.15
CA VAL A 384 -4.47 36.05 5.73
C VAL A 384 -3.28 35.11 5.47
N LEU A 385 -2.24 35.59 4.79
CA LEU A 385 -1.01 34.82 4.58
C LEU A 385 -0.31 34.47 5.91
N MET A 386 -0.21 35.42 6.83
CA MET A 386 0.45 35.17 8.11
C MET A 386 -0.31 34.15 8.96
N ILE A 387 -1.65 34.17 8.92
CA ILE A 387 -2.49 33.19 9.61
C ILE A 387 -2.32 31.79 9.00
N THR A 388 -2.34 31.69 7.66
CA THR A 388 -2.21 30.40 6.96
C THR A 388 -0.81 29.78 7.14
N PHE A 389 0.26 30.59 7.07
CA PHE A 389 1.61 30.13 7.40
C PHE A 389 1.74 29.75 8.88
N GLY A 390 1.10 30.50 9.78
CA GLY A 390 1.04 30.16 11.21
C GLY A 390 0.34 28.81 11.46
N ALA A 391 -0.76 28.55 10.77
CA ALA A 391 -1.47 27.27 10.83
C ALA A 391 -0.62 26.12 10.28
N ALA A 392 0.03 26.32 9.13
CA ALA A 392 0.95 25.33 8.54
C ALA A 392 2.11 24.98 9.48
N PHE A 393 2.71 25.98 10.13
CA PHE A 393 3.72 25.76 11.16
C PHE A 393 3.13 24.98 12.35
N GLY A 394 1.95 25.37 12.83
CA GLY A 394 1.25 24.69 13.93
C GLY A 394 0.97 23.21 13.66
N LEU A 395 0.55 22.86 12.43
CA LEU A 395 0.36 21.48 11.97
C LEU A 395 1.65 20.64 12.09
N THR A 396 2.80 21.20 11.73
CA THR A 396 4.08 20.48 11.86
C THR A 396 4.50 20.27 13.32
N VAL A 397 4.22 21.24 14.19
CA VAL A 397 4.49 21.12 15.63
C VAL A 397 3.57 20.08 16.25
N MET A 398 2.27 20.11 15.92
CA MET A 398 1.31 19.11 16.37
C MET A 398 1.73 17.72 15.94
N GLY A 399 2.12 17.52 14.67
CA GLY A 399 2.59 16.21 14.19
C GLY A 399 3.78 15.67 14.99
N ARG A 400 4.75 16.53 15.36
CA ARG A 400 5.89 16.12 16.19
C ARG A 400 5.47 15.76 17.63
N ILE A 401 4.54 16.52 18.22
CA ILE A 401 4.02 16.24 19.56
C ILE A 401 3.21 14.95 19.55
N THR A 402 2.37 14.72 18.54
CA THR A 402 1.60 13.49 18.39
C THR A 402 2.53 12.28 18.29
N LEU A 403 3.58 12.34 17.47
CA LEU A 403 4.59 11.28 17.39
C LEU A 403 5.27 11.03 18.74
N LEU A 404 5.57 12.07 19.52
CA LEU A 404 6.14 11.93 20.85
C LEU A 404 5.15 11.26 21.82
N THR A 405 3.89 11.68 21.80
CA THR A 405 2.82 11.09 22.61
C THR A 405 2.63 9.61 22.27
N GLU A 406 2.64 9.23 20.99
CA GLU A 406 2.58 7.82 20.57
C GLU A 406 3.75 6.99 21.13
N ARG A 407 4.96 7.56 21.19
CA ARG A 407 6.11 6.85 21.79
C ARG A 407 5.98 6.72 23.30
N PHE A 408 5.39 7.71 23.99
CA PHE A 408 5.08 7.59 25.41
C PHE A 408 3.95 6.59 25.68
N ASP A 409 2.91 6.57 24.85
CA ASP A 409 1.83 5.58 24.93
C ASP A 409 2.41 4.16 24.81
N PHE A 410 3.24 3.91 23.78
CA PHE A 410 3.96 2.63 23.65
C PHE A 410 4.78 2.26 24.90
N LEU A 411 5.55 3.21 25.46
CA LEU A 411 6.39 2.93 26.65
C LEU A 411 5.56 2.64 27.90
N PHE A 412 4.47 3.38 28.13
CA PHE A 412 3.68 3.24 29.35
C PHE A 412 2.63 2.13 29.27
N LYS A 413 1.99 1.97 28.12
CA LYS A 413 0.90 1.01 27.89
C LYS A 413 1.44 -0.34 27.45
N ASP A 414 2.15 -0.39 26.32
CA ASP A 414 2.55 -1.67 25.70
C ASP A 414 3.78 -2.29 26.37
N TRP A 415 4.71 -1.48 26.88
CA TRP A 415 5.90 -1.98 27.56
C TRP A 415 5.71 -2.08 29.08
N LEU A 416 5.33 -1.00 29.77
CA LEU A 416 5.24 -0.99 31.24
C LEU A 416 3.90 -1.45 31.81
N HIS A 417 2.85 -1.62 30.98
CA HIS A 417 1.50 -2.02 31.39
C HIS A 417 0.90 -1.14 32.51
N LEU A 418 1.21 0.16 32.53
CA LEU A 418 0.76 1.11 33.56
C LEU A 418 -0.59 1.78 33.23
N MET A 419 -1.03 1.69 31.97
CA MET A 419 -2.31 2.16 31.45
C MET A 419 -2.92 1.04 30.62
#